data_AF-A0A246FFW3-F1
#
_entry.id   AF-A0A246FFW3-F1
#
_cell.length_a   1.000
_cell.length_b   1.000
_cell.length_c   1.000
_cell.angle_alpha   90.00
_cell.angle_beta   90.00
_cell.angle_gamma   90.00
#
_symmetry.space_group_name_H-M   'P 1'
#
loop_
_entity.id
_entity.type
_entity.pdbx_description
1 polymer ?
#
loop_
_entity_poly.entity_id
_entity_poly.type
_entity_poly.pdbx_seq_one_letter_code
_entity_poly.pdbx_strand_id
1 'polypeptide(L)'
;MKAQIDMLGRLADVRGGKVRELLGRVNYQQNLCQRYRNNITGLDRLCGFSVATSTPLQRHNQQQYKATLHRMLQLQRRELEVAEQALARIQGELLAAMRSEKVLAQVIEAKVGQWQAQLAQQEQKIQDGLAAQSWWRARA
;
A
#
# COMPACT_ATOMS: atom_id res chain seq x y z
N MET A 1 16.43 -9.50 26.19
CA MET A 1 16.31 -8.48 25.12
C MET A 1 16.41 -9.05 23.72
N LYS A 2 17.42 -9.86 23.38
CA LYS A 2 17.57 -10.46 22.05
C LYS A 2 16.28 -11.13 21.50
N ALA A 3 15.67 -12.03 22.25
CA ALA A 3 14.42 -12.69 21.86
C ALA A 3 13.24 -11.72 21.61
N GLN A 4 13.19 -10.59 22.33
CA GLN A 4 12.16 -9.56 22.10
C GLN A 4 12.41 -8.80 20.79
N ILE A 5 13.66 -8.50 20.48
CA ILE A 5 14.05 -7.87 19.21
C ILE A 5 13.76 -8.83 18.05
N ASP A 6 14.06 -10.12 18.20
CA ASP A 6 13.74 -11.14 17.20
C ASP A 6 12.23 -11.25 16.96
N MET A 7 11.42 -11.19 18.03
CA MET A 7 9.96 -11.18 17.93
C MET A 7 9.44 -9.92 17.21
N LEU A 8 10.00 -8.75 17.51
CA LEU A 8 9.65 -7.51 16.81
C LEU A 8 10.05 -7.56 15.34
N GLY A 9 11.20 -8.18 15.01
CA GLY A 9 11.62 -8.43 13.63
C GLY A 9 10.60 -9.27 12.85
N ARG A 10 10.15 -10.39 13.42
CA ARG A 10 9.08 -11.20 12.81
C ARG A 10 7.78 -10.42 12.62
N LEU A 11 7.41 -9.56 13.57
CA LEU A 11 6.24 -8.70 13.43
C LEU A 11 6.43 -7.68 12.30
N ALA A 12 7.64 -7.17 12.09
CA ALA A 12 7.95 -6.26 11.00
C ALA A 12 7.82 -6.95 9.65
N ASP A 13 8.28 -8.20 9.53
CA ASP A 13 8.12 -9.00 8.30
C ASP A 13 6.64 -9.18 7.92
N VAL A 14 5.81 -9.53 8.90
CA VAL A 14 4.35 -9.69 8.70
C VAL A 14 3.72 -8.37 8.26
N ARG A 15 4.06 -7.24 8.91
CA ARG A 15 3.50 -5.93 8.57
C ARG A 15 3.97 -5.43 7.20
N GLY A 16 5.25 -5.63 6.88
CA GLY A 16 5.80 -5.32 5.55
C GLY A 16 5.14 -6.16 4.46
N GLY A 17 4.82 -7.43 4.76
CA GLY A 17 4.01 -8.28 3.89
C GLY A 17 2.63 -7.67 3.60
N LYS A 18 1.94 -7.17 4.64
CA LYS A 18 0.64 -6.52 4.47
C LYS A 18 0.72 -5.24 3.64
N VAL A 19 1.76 -4.43 3.81
CA VAL A 19 1.98 -3.23 2.99
C VAL A 19 2.16 -3.59 1.52
N ARG A 20 2.96 -4.62 1.22
CA ARG A 20 3.15 -5.10 -0.17
C ARG A 20 1.85 -5.61 -0.80
N GLU A 21 1.05 -6.36 -0.05
CA GLU A 21 -0.27 -6.83 -0.49
C GLU A 21 -1.19 -5.64 -0.82
N LEU A 22 -1.27 -4.65 0.08
CA LEU A 22 -2.11 -3.46 -0.12
C LEU A 22 -1.64 -2.61 -1.30
N LEU A 23 -0.33 -2.46 -1.51
CA LEU A 23 0.22 -1.80 -2.70
C LEU A 23 -0.23 -2.49 -4.00
N GLY A 24 -0.19 -3.82 -4.03
CA GLY A 24 -0.70 -4.60 -5.16
C GLY A 24 -2.19 -4.34 -5.42
N ARG A 25 -3.01 -4.30 -4.36
CA ARG A 25 -4.44 -3.99 -4.45
C ARG A 25 -4.70 -2.56 -4.94
N VAL A 26 -3.94 -1.57 -4.45
CA VAL A 26 -4.04 -0.18 -4.93
C VAL A 26 -3.74 -0.10 -6.43
N ASN A 27 -2.64 -0.71 -6.88
CA ASN A 27 -2.25 -0.69 -8.28
C ASN A 27 -3.34 -1.34 -9.17
N TYR A 28 -3.83 -2.51 -8.78
CA TYR A 28 -4.94 -3.17 -9.47
C TYR A 28 -6.16 -2.24 -9.60
N GLN A 29 -6.57 -1.61 -8.50
CA GLN A 29 -7.74 -0.75 -8.48
C GLN A 29 -7.55 0.54 -9.29
N GLN A 30 -6.34 1.11 -9.29
CA GLN A 30 -6.00 2.26 -10.14
C GLN A 30 -6.11 1.90 -11.62
N ASN A 31 -5.60 0.75 -12.04
CA ASN A 31 -5.72 0.27 -13.41
C ASN A 31 -7.19 0.06 -13.79
N LEU A 32 -8.01 -0.47 -12.88
CA LEU A 32 -9.44 -0.62 -13.10
C LEU A 32 -10.14 0.74 -13.32
N CYS A 33 -9.86 1.74 -12.47
CA CYS A 33 -10.38 3.10 -12.65
C CYS A 33 -9.96 3.67 -14.02
N GLN A 34 -8.70 3.48 -14.41
CA GLN A 34 -8.20 3.96 -15.70
C GLN A 34 -8.90 3.27 -16.88
N ARG A 35 -9.19 1.96 -16.78
CA ARG A 35 -9.95 1.24 -17.81
C ARG A 35 -11.36 1.81 -17.96
N TYR A 36 -12.06 2.10 -16.87
CA TYR A 36 -13.39 2.73 -16.94
C TYR A 36 -13.33 4.11 -17.58
N ARG A 37 -12.35 4.95 -17.22
CA ARG A 37 -12.14 6.27 -17.85
C ARG A 37 -11.87 6.17 -19.35
N ASN A 38 -11.05 5.19 -19.77
CA ASN A 38 -10.77 4.92 -21.17
C ASN A 38 -12.05 4.46 -21.92
N ASN A 39 -12.84 3.58 -21.31
CA ASN A 39 -14.11 3.12 -21.89
C ASN A 39 -15.11 4.26 -22.04
N ILE A 40 -15.26 5.11 -21.01
CA ILE A 40 -16.12 6.31 -21.06
C ILE A 40 -15.71 7.19 -22.23
N THR A 41 -14.41 7.48 -22.37
CA THR A 41 -13.88 8.29 -23.47
C THR A 41 -14.18 7.67 -24.84
N GLY A 42 -14.02 6.34 -24.96
CA GLY A 42 -14.34 5.61 -26.19
C GLY A 42 -15.83 5.63 -26.53
N LEU A 43 -16.70 5.42 -25.54
CA LEU A 43 -18.15 5.44 -25.71
C LEU A 43 -18.67 6.84 -26.04
N ASP A 44 -18.13 7.89 -25.41
CA ASP A 44 -18.48 9.29 -25.73
C ASP A 44 -18.14 9.61 -27.20
N ARG A 45 -16.98 9.16 -27.70
CA ARG A 45 -16.63 9.30 -29.13
C ARG A 45 -17.60 8.58 -30.05
N LEU A 46 -18.00 7.35 -29.69
CA LEU A 46 -18.97 6.57 -30.47
C LEU A 46 -20.37 7.22 -30.45
N CYS A 47 -20.78 7.85 -29.35
CA CYS A 47 -22.05 8.59 -29.28
C CYS A 47 -22.09 9.79 -30.23
N GLY A 48 -20.94 10.44 -30.44
CA GLY A 48 -20.79 11.56 -31.39
C GLY A 48 -20.84 11.13 -32.86
N PHE A 49 -20.74 9.85 -33.17
CA PHE A 49 -20.79 9.37 -34.55
C PHE A 49 -22.22 9.36 -35.09
N SER A 50 -22.40 9.95 -36.27
CA SER A 50 -23.65 9.89 -37.02
C SER A 50 -23.38 9.60 -38.49
N VAL A 51 -24.13 8.66 -39.05
CA VAL A 51 -24.13 8.36 -40.48
C VAL A 51 -25.39 8.93 -41.09
N ALA A 52 -25.31 9.40 -42.33
CA ALA A 52 -26.48 9.79 -43.10
C ALA A 52 -27.41 8.59 -43.29
N THR A 53 -28.69 8.76 -42.98
CA THR A 53 -29.70 7.71 -43.10
C THR A 53 -30.70 8.08 -44.19
N SER A 54 -30.87 7.21 -45.19
CA SER A 54 -31.82 7.41 -46.29
C SER A 54 -33.15 6.68 -46.07
N THR A 55 -33.19 5.66 -45.20
CA THR A 55 -34.41 4.88 -44.94
C THR A 55 -34.92 4.98 -43.50
N PRO A 56 -36.23 4.76 -43.25
CA PRO A 56 -36.79 4.68 -41.89
C PRO A 56 -36.12 3.60 -41.03
N LEU A 57 -35.78 2.45 -41.62
CA LEU A 57 -35.09 1.36 -40.92
C LEU A 57 -33.70 1.78 -40.45
N GLN A 58 -32.93 2.48 -41.29
CA GLN A 58 -31.61 3.01 -40.91
C GLN A 58 -31.71 4.01 -39.75
N ARG A 59 -32.71 4.90 -39.77
CA ARG A 59 -32.99 5.82 -38.66
C ARG A 59 -33.31 5.08 -37.37
N HIS A 60 -34.18 4.07 -37.44
CA HIS A 60 -34.53 3.24 -36.29
C HIS A 60 -33.29 2.55 -35.69
N ASN A 61 -32.47 1.92 -36.53
CA ASN A 61 -31.24 1.26 -36.11
C ASN A 61 -30.26 2.24 -35.45
N GLN A 62 -30.08 3.43 -36.04
CA GLN A 62 -29.21 4.46 -35.48
C GLN A 62 -29.70 4.94 -34.11
N GLN A 63 -31.02 5.11 -33.94
CA GLN A 63 -31.61 5.48 -32.66
C GLN A 63 -31.40 4.39 -31.60
N GLN A 64 -31.66 3.12 -31.94
CA GLN A 64 -31.43 2.00 -31.02
C GLN A 64 -29.96 1.85 -30.62
N TYR A 65 -29.05 2.02 -31.58
CA TYR A 65 -27.61 2.02 -31.34
C TYR A 65 -27.21 3.10 -30.35
N LYS A 66 -27.63 4.36 -30.60
CA LYS A 66 -27.37 5.48 -29.69
C LYS A 66 -27.97 5.25 -28.30
N ALA A 67 -29.20 4.75 -28.21
CA ALA A 67 -29.82 4.44 -26.92
C ALA A 67 -29.04 3.37 -26.14
N THR A 68 -28.45 2.40 -26.83
CA THR A 68 -27.61 1.36 -26.22
C THR A 68 -26.28 1.94 -25.74
N LEU A 69 -25.60 2.75 -26.57
CA LEU A 69 -24.36 3.41 -26.16
C LEU A 69 -24.55 4.31 -24.94
N HIS A 70 -25.63 5.10 -24.90
CA HIS A 70 -25.93 5.93 -23.73
C HIS A 70 -26.12 5.10 -22.46
N ARG A 71 -26.83 3.96 -22.54
CA ARG A 71 -26.97 3.05 -21.38
C ARG A 71 -25.62 2.49 -20.93
N MET A 72 -24.77 2.06 -21.87
CA MET A 72 -23.42 1.58 -21.56
C MET A 72 -22.57 2.68 -20.91
N LEU A 73 -22.62 3.91 -21.43
CA LEU A 73 -21.90 5.04 -20.87
C LEU A 73 -22.31 5.34 -19.43
N GLN A 74 -23.63 5.36 -19.15
CA GLN A 74 -24.13 5.57 -17.79
C GLN A 74 -23.69 4.45 -16.85
N LEU A 75 -23.68 3.19 -17.31
CA LEU A 75 -23.15 2.08 -16.53
C LEU A 75 -21.65 2.30 -16.22
N GLN A 76 -20.82 2.59 -17.22
CA GLN A 76 -19.38 2.80 -17.02
C GLN A 76 -19.08 3.95 -16.05
N ARG A 77 -19.89 5.02 -16.06
CA ARG A 77 -19.77 6.13 -15.10
C ARG A 77 -20.06 5.72 -13.66
N ARG A 78 -21.13 4.94 -13.45
CA ARG A 78 -21.48 4.40 -12.11
C ARG A 78 -20.40 3.43 -11.61
N GLU A 79 -19.92 2.55 -12.48
CA GLU A 79 -18.85 1.60 -12.15
C GLU A 79 -17.53 2.33 -11.81
N LEU A 80 -17.21 3.41 -12.53
CA LEU A 80 -16.06 4.25 -12.20
C LEU A 80 -16.19 4.86 -10.80
N GLU A 81 -17.35 5.41 -10.46
CA GLU A 81 -17.59 6.02 -9.15
C GLU A 81 -17.39 5.00 -8.01
N VAL A 82 -17.97 3.81 -8.15
CA VAL A 82 -17.78 2.71 -7.18
C VAL A 82 -16.31 2.30 -7.09
N ALA A 83 -15.62 2.21 -8.24
CA ALA A 83 -14.22 1.84 -8.28
C ALA A 83 -13.30 2.88 -7.63
N GLU A 84 -13.61 4.17 -7.79
CA GLU A 84 -12.87 5.29 -7.18
C GLU A 84 -13.09 5.34 -5.66
N GLN A 85 -14.31 5.08 -5.18
CA GLN A 85 -14.59 4.94 -3.74
C GLN A 85 -13.81 3.78 -3.13
N ALA A 86 -13.79 2.63 -3.81
CA ALA A 86 -12.99 1.48 -3.38
C ALA A 86 -11.48 1.80 -3.38
N LEU A 87 -10.98 2.52 -4.38
CA LEU A 87 -9.59 2.97 -4.43
C LEU A 87 -9.24 3.85 -3.22
N ALA A 88 -10.06 4.86 -2.93
CA ALA A 88 -9.84 5.76 -1.79
C ALA A 88 -9.80 4.98 -0.46
N ARG A 89 -10.69 3.99 -0.29
CA ARG A 89 -10.69 3.11 0.88
C ARG A 89 -9.38 2.32 1.00
N ILE A 90 -8.95 1.64 -0.07
CA ILE A 90 -7.74 0.82 -0.04
C ILE A 90 -6.49 1.69 0.17
N GLN A 91 -6.46 2.91 -0.36
CA GLN A 91 -5.40 3.89 -0.09
C GLN A 91 -5.36 4.29 1.39
N GLY A 92 -6.52 4.49 2.02
CA GLY A 92 -6.61 4.72 3.47
C GLY A 92 -6.05 3.56 4.30
N GLU A 93 -6.41 2.32 3.93
CA GLU A 93 -5.88 1.09 4.54
C GLU A 93 -4.36 1.00 4.38
N LEU A 94 -3.84 1.29 3.19
CA LEU A 94 -2.40 1.30 2.89
C LEU A 94 -1.66 2.32 3.76
N LEU A 95 -2.15 3.56 3.84
CA LEU A 95 -1.55 4.61 4.66
C LEU A 95 -1.49 4.23 6.14
N ALA A 96 -2.56 3.60 6.66
CA ALA A 96 -2.58 3.10 8.03
C ALA A 96 -1.54 1.99 8.25
N ALA A 97 -1.44 1.03 7.31
CA ALA A 97 -0.46 -0.05 7.37
C ALA A 97 0.99 0.48 7.33
N MET A 98 1.30 1.41 6.42
CA MET A 98 2.62 2.04 6.31
C MET A 98 3.00 2.82 7.58
N ARG A 99 2.05 3.56 8.18
CA ARG A 99 2.29 4.20 9.49
C ARG A 99 2.61 3.18 10.56
N SER A 100 1.84 2.09 10.63
CA SER A 100 2.07 1.02 11.60
C SER A 100 3.41 0.30 11.42
N GLU A 101 3.90 0.17 10.19
CA GLU A 101 5.22 -0.36 9.86
C GLU A 101 6.31 0.61 10.35
N LYS A 102 6.16 1.92 10.07
CA LYS A 102 7.13 2.94 10.48
C LYS A 102 7.28 3.02 12.00
N VAL A 103 6.16 3.00 12.74
CA VAL A 103 6.20 2.98 14.21
C VAL A 103 6.95 1.75 14.72
N LEU A 104 6.72 0.58 14.12
CA LEU A 104 7.41 -0.63 14.54
C LEU A 104 8.92 -0.56 14.28
N ALA A 105 9.34 0.00 13.15
CA ALA A 105 10.75 0.21 12.85
C ALA A 105 11.44 1.08 13.93
N GLN A 106 10.79 2.16 14.37
CA GLN A 106 11.29 3.03 15.45
C GLN A 106 11.37 2.28 16.80
N VAL A 107 10.37 1.44 17.10
CA VAL A 107 10.39 0.63 18.33
C VAL A 107 11.52 -0.39 18.30
N ILE A 108 11.77 -1.05 17.17
CA ILE A 108 12.89 -1.97 16.99
C ILE A 108 14.21 -1.25 17.22
N GLU A 109 14.41 -0.11 16.57
CA GLU A 109 15.62 0.72 16.71
C GLU A 109 15.87 1.10 18.16
N ALA A 110 14.84 1.57 18.87
CA ALA A 110 14.95 1.91 20.29
C ALA A 110 15.31 0.69 21.16
N LYS A 111 14.75 -0.49 20.86
CA LYS A 111 15.07 -1.72 21.61
C LYS A 111 16.48 -2.23 21.34
N VAL A 112 16.96 -2.12 20.10
CA VAL A 112 18.33 -2.44 19.74
C VAL A 112 19.30 -1.52 20.48
N GLY A 113 19.06 -0.20 20.47
CA GLY A 113 19.88 0.76 21.21
C GLY A 113 19.92 0.50 22.72
N GLN A 114 18.77 0.21 23.33
CA GLN A 114 18.69 -0.18 24.75
C GLN A 114 19.52 -1.45 25.02
N TRP A 115 19.48 -2.43 24.13
CA TRP A 115 20.21 -3.68 24.29
C TRP A 115 21.72 -3.48 24.17
N GLN A 116 22.16 -2.68 23.19
CA GLN A 116 23.58 -2.34 23.02
C GLN A 116 24.13 -1.59 24.25
N ALA A 117 23.36 -0.64 24.80
CA ALA A 117 23.77 0.07 26.02
C ALA A 117 23.94 -0.88 27.22
N GLN A 118 23.03 -1.84 27.38
CA GLN A 118 23.15 -2.85 28.43
C GLN A 118 24.38 -3.75 28.23
N LEU A 119 24.67 -4.14 26.99
CA LEU A 119 25.82 -4.97 26.67
C LEU A 119 27.12 -4.22 26.98
N ALA A 120 27.23 -2.96 26.55
CA ALA A 120 28.38 -2.11 26.84
C ALA A 120 28.60 -1.91 28.35
N GLN A 121 27.54 -1.71 29.14
CA GLN A 121 27.65 -1.62 30.59
C GLN A 121 28.15 -2.92 31.23
N GLN A 122 27.72 -4.07 30.73
CA GLN A 122 28.21 -5.37 31.23
C GLN A 122 29.67 -5.58 30.88
N GLU A 123 30.06 -5.25 29.65
CA GLU A 123 31.45 -5.37 29.19
C GLU A 123 32.38 -4.46 29.97
N GLN A 124 31.99 -3.19 30.20
CA GLN A 124 32.75 -2.26 31.03
C GLN A 124 32.94 -2.79 32.46
N LYS A 125 31.88 -3.31 33.10
CA LYS A 125 32.00 -3.90 34.45
C LYS A 125 32.99 -5.06 34.51
N ILE A 126 33.03 -5.90 33.47
CA ILE A 126 34.00 -7.00 33.38
C ILE A 126 35.42 -6.46 33.25
N GLN A 127 35.63 -5.48 32.37
CA GLN A 127 36.93 -4.84 32.15
C GLN A 127 37.44 -4.15 33.42
N ASP A 128 36.59 -3.38 34.10
CA ASP A 128 36.92 -2.71 35.36
C ASP A 128 37.29 -3.72 36.45
N GLY A 129 36.56 -4.84 36.53
CA GLY A 129 36.86 -5.92 37.47
C GLY A 129 38.21 -6.59 37.20
N LEU A 130 38.56 -6.83 35.92
CA LEU A 130 39.85 -7.38 35.53
C LEU A 130 41.00 -6.39 35.80
N ALA A 131 40.80 -5.12 35.48
CA ALA A 131 41.77 -4.06 35.75
C ALA A 131 42.08 -3.96 37.26
N ALA A 132 41.04 -3.93 38.09
CA ALA A 132 41.20 -3.90 39.55
C ALA A 132 41.99 -5.12 40.07
N GLN A 133 41.70 -6.33 39.58
CA GLN A 133 42.44 -7.53 39.97
C GLN A 133 43.92 -7.49 39.55
N SER A 134 44.20 -7.07 38.32
CA SER A 134 45.58 -6.92 37.83
C SER A 134 46.37 -5.91 38.65
N TRP A 135 45.75 -4.79 39.01
CA TRP A 135 46.34 -3.76 39.84
C TRP A 135 46.66 -4.26 41.25
N TRP A 136 45.75 -5.00 41.88
CA TRP A 136 45.99 -5.62 43.19
C TRP A 136 47.13 -6.64 43.14
N ARG A 137 47.20 -7.47 42.09
CA ARG A 137 48.28 -8.45 41.93
C ARG A 137 49.63 -7.82 41.66
N ALA A 138 49.69 -6.68 40.97
CA ALA A 138 50.95 -5.97 40.74
C ALA A 138 51.49 -5.24 41.99
N ARG A 139 50.70 -5.18 43.07
CA ARG A 139 51.03 -4.50 44.33
C ARG A 139 51.39 -5.46 45.47
N ALA A 140 51.20 -6.76 45.26
CA ALA A 140 51.63 -7.85 46.15
C ALA A 140 52.98 -8.40 45.68
#